data_AF-B5YN91-F1
#
_entry.id   AF-B5YN91-F1
#
_cell.length_a   1.000
_cell.length_b   1.000
_cell.length_c   1.000
_cell.angle_alpha   90.00
_cell.angle_beta   90.00
_cell.angle_gamma   90.00
#
_symmetry.space_group_name_H-M   'P 1'
#
loop_
_entity.id
_entity.type
_entity.pdbx_description
1 polymer ?
#
loop_
_entity_poly.entity_id
_entity_poly.type
_entity_poly.pdbx_seq_one_letter_code
_entity_poly.pdbx_strand_id
1 'polypeptide(L)'
;MVSSSTSNGVKSSAKLKRNVSVSPSNKSLEDEIIYLRSQNKLLKNALSAVKDTATEKLSKSYELVWYARNRTRYPSHEASKWLDKSEEHSKDIDNLRSTDGDFHHGFNSGMLAAARLFKEHADVNHADTSDSEEPFKTIHEAETKHKETIEDSKNNFPNLSVEKFPTVRN
;
A
#
# COMPACT_ATOMS: atom_id res chain seq x y z
N MET A 1 13.20 57.39 28.90
CA MET A 1 13.32 57.73 27.47
C MET A 1 13.19 56.45 26.66
N VAL A 2 12.25 56.49 25.71
CA VAL A 2 12.05 55.58 24.56
C VAL A 2 11.66 54.13 24.84
N SER A 3 10.34 53.94 24.81
CA SER A 3 9.60 52.72 24.51
C SER A 3 9.95 52.10 23.16
N SER A 4 9.85 50.79 23.01
CA SER A 4 9.34 50.17 21.76
C SER A 4 8.84 48.76 22.02
N SER A 5 7.53 48.67 22.26
CA SER A 5 6.73 47.49 21.97
C SER A 5 6.51 47.43 20.46
N THR A 6 6.64 46.26 19.84
CA THR A 6 5.93 45.95 18.60
C THR A 6 5.66 44.46 18.49
N SER A 7 4.42 44.11 18.76
CA SER A 7 3.69 43.02 18.14
C SER A 7 3.76 43.10 16.61
N ASN A 8 3.76 41.96 15.93
CA ASN A 8 2.85 41.61 14.82
C ASN A 8 3.49 40.55 13.92
N GLY A 9 2.72 39.51 13.63
CA GLY A 9 3.00 38.70 12.44
C GLY A 9 2.61 37.24 12.50
N VAL A 10 1.43 36.90 13.01
CA VAL A 10 0.77 35.63 12.60
C VAL A 10 0.50 35.75 11.11
N LYS A 11 1.36 35.13 10.27
CA LYS A 11 1.15 35.05 8.83
C LYS A 11 0.67 33.65 8.45
N SER A 12 -0.64 33.60 8.25
CA SER A 12 -1.30 32.99 7.11
C SER A 12 -1.04 31.51 6.84
N SER A 13 -1.98 30.70 7.31
CA SER A 13 -2.39 29.42 6.74
C SER A 13 -2.45 29.46 5.22
N ALA A 14 -1.42 28.92 4.56
CA ALA A 14 -1.47 28.59 3.14
C ALA A 14 -2.36 27.34 2.96
N LYS A 15 -3.65 27.56 2.69
CA LYS A 15 -4.52 26.54 2.09
C LYS A 15 -3.92 26.19 0.72
N LEU A 16 -3.20 25.06 0.65
CA LEU A 16 -2.87 24.39 -0.60
C LEU A 16 -4.19 23.89 -1.22
N LYS A 17 -4.87 24.75 -1.99
CA LYS A 17 -5.90 24.31 -2.93
C LYS A 17 -5.17 23.59 -4.07
N ARG A 18 -5.03 22.27 -3.96
CA ARG A 18 -4.77 21.40 -5.11
C ARG A 18 -6.04 21.35 -5.95
N ASN A 19 -6.26 22.38 -6.76
CA ASN A 19 -7.15 22.25 -7.91
C ASN A 19 -6.38 21.51 -9.00
N VAL A 20 -6.34 20.18 -8.92
CA VAL A 20 -6.04 19.37 -10.08
C VAL A 20 -7.35 19.27 -10.86
N SER A 21 -7.63 20.28 -11.70
CA SER A 21 -8.66 20.10 -12.72
C SER A 21 -8.06 19.18 -13.78
N VAL A 22 -8.30 17.87 -13.63
CA VAL A 22 -8.07 16.92 -14.72
C VAL A 22 -9.12 17.24 -15.77
N SER A 23 -8.73 18.01 -16.77
CA SER A 23 -9.47 18.13 -18.03
C SER A 23 -9.70 16.73 -18.59
N PRO A 24 -10.89 16.41 -19.15
CA PRO A 24 -11.11 15.12 -19.79
C PRO A 24 -10.30 15.13 -21.09
N SER A 25 -9.06 14.63 -21.02
CA SER A 25 -8.24 14.46 -22.21
C SER A 25 -8.83 13.32 -23.01
N ASN A 26 -9.19 13.59 -24.27
CA ASN A 26 -9.52 12.58 -25.28
C ASN A 26 -8.30 11.68 -25.54
N LYS A 27 -7.95 10.82 -24.59
CA LYS A 27 -6.92 9.79 -24.75
C LYS A 27 -7.59 8.53 -25.26
N SER A 28 -6.92 7.82 -26.17
CA SER A 28 -7.38 6.51 -26.60
C SER A 28 -7.51 5.61 -25.37
N LEU A 29 -8.51 4.73 -25.35
CA LEU A 29 -8.72 3.79 -24.24
C LEU A 29 -7.47 2.97 -23.96
N GLU A 30 -6.68 2.68 -24.99
CA GLU A 30 -5.39 1.99 -24.92
C GLU A 30 -4.35 2.78 -24.12
N ASP A 31 -4.25 4.10 -24.33
CA ASP A 31 -3.33 4.96 -23.58
C ASP A 31 -3.73 5.05 -22.10
N GLU A 32 -5.03 5.06 -21.82
CA GLU A 32 -5.55 5.05 -20.46
C GLU A 32 -5.24 3.71 -19.77
N ILE A 33 -5.41 2.57 -20.45
CA ILE A 33 -5.04 1.26 -19.92
C ILE A 33 -3.54 1.19 -19.60
N ILE A 34 -2.67 1.66 -20.50
CA ILE A 34 -1.22 1.69 -20.27
C ILE A 34 -0.89 2.57 -19.07
N TYR A 35 -1.51 3.75 -18.98
CA TYR A 35 -1.33 4.68 -17.87
C TYR A 35 -1.74 4.05 -16.53
N LEU A 36 -2.94 3.46 -16.45
CA LEU A 36 -3.44 2.81 -15.24
C LEU A 36 -2.57 1.63 -14.81
N ARG A 37 -2.09 0.81 -15.76
CA ARG A 37 -1.14 -0.28 -15.47
C ARG A 37 0.18 0.25 -14.90
N SER A 38 0.70 1.34 -15.45
CA SER A 38 1.93 1.96 -14.95
C SER A 38 1.76 2.50 -13.52
N GLN A 39 0.61 3.11 -13.21
CA GLN A 39 0.28 3.57 -11.87
C GLN A 39 0.13 2.39 -10.88
N ASN A 40 -0.59 1.35 -11.26
CA ASN A 40 -0.74 0.15 -10.44
C ASN A 40 0.61 -0.49 -10.12
N LYS A 41 1.51 -0.58 -11.11
CA LYS A 41 2.88 -1.06 -10.89
C LYS A 41 3.64 -0.19 -9.88
N LEU A 42 3.54 1.13 -10.03
CA LEU A 42 4.19 2.07 -9.10
C LEU A 42 3.63 1.94 -7.68
N LEU A 43 2.31 1.82 -7.54
CA LEU A 43 1.64 1.65 -6.24
C LEU A 43 2.00 0.31 -5.59
N LYS A 44 2.04 -0.79 -6.36
CA LYS A 44 2.49 -2.11 -5.87
C LYS A 44 3.93 -2.05 -5.35
N ASN A 45 4.83 -1.40 -6.08
CA ASN A 45 6.22 -1.22 -5.66
C ASN A 45 6.32 -0.38 -4.37
N ALA A 46 5.55 0.70 -4.28
CA ALA A 46 5.51 1.54 -3.08
C ALA A 46 4.97 0.77 -1.86
N LEU A 47 3.91 -0.02 -2.04
CA LEU A 47 3.35 -0.90 -1.00
C LEU A 47 4.35 -1.94 -0.52
N SER A 48 5.09 -2.57 -1.44
CA SER A 48 6.17 -3.51 -1.09
C SER A 48 7.24 -2.82 -0.24
N ALA A 49 7.72 -1.66 -0.66
CA ALA A 49 8.73 -0.91 0.09
C ALA A 49 8.24 -0.51 1.50
N VAL A 50 6.97 -0.13 1.64
CA VAL A 50 6.36 0.14 2.94
C VAL A 50 6.30 -1.12 3.79
N LYS A 51 5.90 -2.26 3.20
CA LYS A 51 5.83 -3.57 3.90
C LYS A 51 7.21 -3.99 4.41
N ASP A 52 8.24 -3.88 3.58
CA ASP A 52 9.60 -4.27 3.92
C ASP A 52 10.13 -3.39 5.05
N THR A 53 9.97 -2.07 4.93
CA THR A 53 10.35 -1.10 5.96
C THR A 53 9.61 -1.36 7.27
N ALA A 54 8.29 -1.58 7.20
CA ALA A 54 7.47 -1.86 8.37
C ALA A 54 7.89 -3.17 9.06
N THR A 55 8.22 -4.21 8.28
CA THR A 55 8.67 -5.50 8.81
C THR A 55 10.02 -5.38 9.52
N GLU A 56 10.97 -4.66 8.92
CA GLU A 56 12.27 -4.39 9.53
C GLU A 56 12.11 -3.62 10.85
N LYS A 57 11.36 -2.50 10.83
CA LYS A 57 11.12 -1.69 12.04
C LYS A 57 10.32 -2.43 13.10
N LEU A 58 9.42 -3.33 12.70
CA LEU A 58 8.67 -4.18 13.63
C LEU A 58 9.61 -5.09 14.42
N SER A 59 10.52 -5.80 13.76
CA SER A 59 11.45 -6.73 14.43
C SER A 59 12.34 -5.98 15.42
N LYS A 60 13.02 -4.93 14.94
CA LYS A 60 13.93 -4.13 15.75
C LYS A 60 13.24 -3.50 16.96
N SER A 61 12.07 -2.89 16.75
CA SER A 61 11.33 -2.26 17.85
C SER A 61 10.79 -3.29 18.84
N TYR A 62 10.40 -4.47 18.36
CA TYR A 62 9.93 -5.56 19.22
C TYR A 62 11.04 -6.04 20.15
N GLU A 63 12.25 -6.26 19.62
CA GLU A 63 13.43 -6.68 20.38
C GLU A 63 13.80 -5.65 21.46
N LEU A 64 13.82 -4.36 21.11
CA LEU A 64 14.11 -3.27 22.05
C LEU A 64 13.04 -3.13 23.14
N VAL A 65 11.75 -3.23 22.78
CA VAL A 65 10.64 -3.20 23.75
C VAL A 65 10.70 -4.42 24.66
N TRP A 66 10.99 -5.60 24.11
CA TRP A 66 11.15 -6.82 24.90
C TRP A 66 12.31 -6.67 25.88
N TYR A 67 13.48 -6.21 25.42
CA TYR A 67 14.65 -5.99 26.26
C TYR A 67 14.35 -5.00 27.39
N ALA A 68 13.77 -3.84 27.07
CA ALA A 68 13.45 -2.81 28.04
C ALA A 68 12.55 -3.34 29.18
N ARG A 69 11.59 -4.20 28.84
CA ARG A 69 10.63 -4.79 29.81
C ARG A 69 11.20 -5.95 30.62
N ASN A 70 12.18 -6.68 30.06
CA ASN A 70 12.62 -7.97 30.62
C ASN A 70 14.04 -7.97 31.17
N ARG A 71 14.87 -6.94 30.90
CA ARG A 71 16.27 -6.89 31.32
C ARG A 71 16.50 -7.11 32.82
N THR A 72 15.59 -6.63 33.68
CA THR A 72 15.70 -6.78 35.13
C THR A 72 15.16 -8.11 35.63
N ARG A 73 14.17 -8.68 34.92
CA ARG A 73 13.51 -9.94 35.30
C ARG A 73 14.30 -11.16 34.83
N TYR A 74 14.94 -11.07 33.67
CA TYR A 74 15.64 -12.18 33.03
C TYR A 74 17.04 -11.76 32.52
N PRO A 75 17.95 -11.31 33.39
CA PRO A 75 19.26 -10.80 32.99
C PRO A 75 20.16 -11.86 32.33
N SER A 76 19.92 -13.14 32.60
CA SER A 76 20.69 -14.26 32.07
C SER A 76 20.13 -14.83 30.75
N HIS A 77 18.98 -14.33 30.28
CA HIS A 77 18.30 -14.82 29.08
C HIS A 77 19.15 -14.57 27.83
N GLU A 78 19.16 -15.54 26.91
CA GLU A 78 19.99 -15.49 25.69
C GLU A 78 19.70 -14.24 24.85
N ALA A 79 18.43 -13.92 24.65
CA ALA A 79 18.03 -12.71 23.93
C ALA A 79 18.60 -11.42 24.55
N SER A 80 18.62 -11.30 25.89
CA SER A 80 19.21 -10.13 26.55
C SER A 80 20.72 -10.06 26.32
N LYS A 81 21.43 -11.19 26.46
CA LYS A 81 22.87 -11.28 26.23
C LYS A 81 23.26 -11.01 24.78
N TRP A 82 22.43 -11.44 23.84
CA TRP A 82 22.63 -11.20 22.42
C TRP A 82 22.43 -9.73 22.08
N LEU A 83 21.33 -9.11 22.53
CA LEU A 83 21.06 -7.68 22.35
C LEU A 83 22.17 -6.80 22.95
N ASP A 84 22.70 -7.17 24.12
CA ASP A 84 23.82 -6.47 24.76
C ASP A 84 25.13 -6.52 23.96
N LYS A 85 25.29 -7.52 23.07
CA LYS A 85 26.47 -7.69 22.21
C LYS A 85 26.22 -7.22 20.78
N SER A 86 24.98 -6.87 20.44
CA SER A 86 24.61 -6.49 19.08
C SER A 86 25.07 -5.06 18.80
N GLU A 87 26.02 -4.89 17.88
CA GLU A 87 26.49 -3.57 17.44
C GLU A 87 25.34 -2.73 16.87
N GLU A 88 24.40 -3.38 16.17
CA GLU A 88 23.23 -2.74 15.56
C GLU A 88 22.30 -2.06 16.58
N HIS A 89 22.26 -2.60 17.80
CA HIS A 89 21.39 -2.14 18.88
C HIS A 89 22.14 -1.34 19.95
N SER A 90 23.48 -1.30 19.90
CA SER A 90 24.34 -0.71 20.94
C SER A 90 23.87 0.67 21.42
N LYS A 91 23.67 1.60 20.48
CA LYS A 91 23.21 2.97 20.79
C LYS A 91 21.83 3.00 21.44
N ASP A 92 20.90 2.19 20.94
CA ASP A 92 19.53 2.14 21.46
C ASP A 92 19.51 1.50 22.86
N ILE A 93 20.34 0.49 23.09
CA ILE A 93 20.52 -0.17 24.39
C ILE A 93 21.18 0.77 25.40
N ASP A 94 22.18 1.55 25.00
CA ASP A 94 22.82 2.55 25.86
C ASP A 94 21.84 3.65 26.25
N ASN A 95 21.05 4.14 25.30
CA ASN A 95 19.97 5.09 25.56
C ASN A 95 18.94 4.51 26.54
N LEU A 96 18.55 3.25 26.34
CA LEU A 96 17.67 2.56 27.28
C LEU A 96 18.32 2.47 28.66
N ARG A 97 19.60 2.16 28.78
CA ARG A 97 20.28 2.08 30.09
C ARG A 97 20.44 3.42 30.80
N SER A 98 20.40 4.53 30.07
CA SER A 98 20.52 5.87 30.64
C SER A 98 19.39 6.20 31.62
N THR A 99 19.66 7.13 32.53
CA THR A 99 18.71 7.60 33.54
C THR A 99 17.47 8.28 32.92
N ASP A 100 17.61 8.80 31.70
CA ASP A 100 16.56 9.50 30.95
C ASP A 100 15.83 8.60 29.95
N GLY A 101 16.15 7.30 29.90
CA GLY A 101 15.49 6.36 29.01
C GLY A 101 14.01 6.16 29.38
N ASP A 102 13.08 6.64 28.55
CA ASP A 102 11.64 6.39 28.75
C ASP A 102 11.30 4.91 28.47
N PHE A 103 11.33 4.13 29.54
CA PHE A 103 11.12 2.68 29.56
C PHE A 103 9.69 2.23 29.29
N HIS A 104 8.71 3.11 29.50
CA HIS A 104 7.32 2.69 29.67
C HIS A 104 6.40 3.16 28.54
N HIS A 105 6.69 4.32 27.94
CA HIS A 105 5.87 4.88 26.86
C HIS A 105 6.68 5.48 25.68
N GLY A 106 7.99 5.20 25.63
CA GLY A 106 8.91 5.83 24.70
C GLY A 106 8.73 5.46 23.22
N PHE A 107 9.57 6.12 22.42
CA PHE A 107 9.67 6.03 20.96
C PHE A 107 9.58 4.61 20.39
N ASN A 108 10.23 3.62 21.01
CA ASN A 108 10.24 2.24 20.51
C ASN A 108 8.86 1.56 20.59
N SER A 109 8.03 1.88 21.59
CA SER A 109 6.65 1.37 21.66
C SER A 109 5.78 2.02 20.58
N GLY A 110 5.98 3.32 20.32
CA GLY A 110 5.32 4.02 19.21
C GLY A 110 5.75 3.50 17.85
N MET A 111 7.04 3.26 17.65
CA MET A 111 7.59 2.67 16.43
C MET A 111 7.06 1.26 16.20
N LEU A 112 6.98 0.43 17.25
CA LEU A 112 6.38 -0.89 17.19
C LEU A 112 4.90 -0.83 16.78
N ALA A 113 4.14 0.11 17.34
CA ALA A 113 2.73 0.30 16.99
C ALA A 113 2.57 0.77 15.52
N ALA A 114 3.36 1.75 15.09
CA ALA A 114 3.35 2.25 13.72
C ALA A 114 3.75 1.15 12.72
N ALA A 115 4.79 0.38 13.04
CA ALA A 115 5.25 -0.73 12.21
C ALA A 115 4.17 -1.82 12.06
N ARG A 116 3.41 -2.14 13.11
CA ARG A 116 2.25 -3.06 13.02
C ARG A 116 1.20 -2.51 12.07
N LEU A 117 0.80 -1.25 12.26
CA LEU A 117 -0.20 -0.59 11.43
C LEU A 117 0.18 -0.60 9.95
N PHE A 118 1.41 -0.18 9.63
CA PHE A 118 1.87 -0.14 8.24
C PHE A 118 2.05 -1.52 7.64
N LYS A 119 2.48 -2.51 8.43
CA LYS A 119 2.55 -3.89 7.97
C LYS A 119 1.16 -4.42 7.62
N GLU A 120 0.17 -4.21 8.49
CA GLU A 120 -1.23 -4.62 8.24
C GLU A 120 -1.82 -3.92 7.01
N HIS A 121 -1.60 -2.61 6.86
CA HIS A 121 -2.09 -1.86 5.70
C HIS A 121 -1.35 -2.19 4.39
N ALA A 122 -0.10 -2.64 4.46
CA ALA A 122 0.63 -3.07 3.28
C ALA A 122 0.33 -4.52 2.87
N ASP A 123 -0.33 -5.30 3.75
CA ASP A 123 -0.71 -6.69 3.49
C ASP A 123 -2.08 -6.84 2.80
N VAL A 124 -2.50 -5.82 2.04
CA VAL A 124 -3.73 -5.83 1.24
C VAL A 124 -3.63 -6.75 0.02
N ASN A 125 -2.43 -7.29 -0.26
CA ASN A 125 -2.13 -8.13 -1.42
C ASN A 125 -2.80 -9.53 -1.42
N HIS A 126 -3.54 -9.93 -0.40
CA HIS A 126 -4.24 -11.22 -0.42
C HIS A 126 -5.59 -11.23 -1.15
N ALA A 127 -6.10 -10.08 -1.61
CA ALA A 127 -7.37 -10.05 -2.34
C ALA A 127 -7.24 -10.35 -3.84
N ASP A 128 -6.12 -10.02 -4.50
CA ASP A 128 -6.06 -10.03 -5.97
C ASP A 128 -4.71 -10.53 -6.52
N THR A 129 -4.19 -11.65 -5.99
CA THR A 129 -3.15 -12.43 -6.71
C THR A 129 -3.73 -13.18 -7.91
N SER A 130 -4.48 -12.48 -8.77
CA SER A 130 -4.56 -12.79 -10.19
C SER A 130 -3.54 -11.92 -10.94
N ASP A 131 -2.29 -11.92 -10.45
CA ASP A 131 -1.11 -11.51 -11.22
C ASP A 131 -0.68 -12.65 -12.17
N SER A 132 -1.63 -13.40 -12.72
CA SER A 132 -1.36 -14.06 -13.98
C SER A 132 -1.50 -13.00 -15.06
N GLU A 133 -0.54 -12.89 -15.96
CA GLU A 133 -0.71 -12.21 -17.26
C GLU A 133 -1.64 -13.03 -18.19
N GLU A 134 -2.31 -14.06 -17.67
CA GLU A 134 -3.22 -14.95 -18.39
C GLU A 134 -4.62 -14.39 -18.65
N PRO A 135 -5.28 -13.51 -17.84
CA PRO A 135 -6.69 -13.21 -18.02
C PRO A 135 -6.96 -12.48 -19.34
N PHE A 136 -5.98 -11.72 -19.86
CA PHE A 136 -6.10 -11.10 -21.18
C PHE A 136 -5.93 -12.08 -22.34
N LYS A 137 -5.11 -13.15 -22.20
CA LYS A 137 -5.11 -14.25 -23.16
C LYS A 137 -6.43 -15.00 -23.10
N THR A 138 -6.95 -15.28 -21.91
CA THR A 138 -8.23 -16.00 -21.77
C THR A 138 -9.41 -15.20 -22.31
N ILE A 139 -9.44 -13.87 -22.11
CA ILE A 139 -10.52 -13.01 -22.64
C ILE A 139 -10.41 -12.90 -24.16
N HIS A 140 -9.22 -12.67 -24.72
CA HIS A 140 -9.07 -12.55 -26.18
C HIS A 140 -9.32 -13.90 -26.89
N GLU A 141 -8.88 -15.01 -26.29
CA GLU A 141 -9.20 -16.37 -26.76
C GLU A 141 -10.68 -16.75 -26.58
N ALA A 142 -11.34 -16.23 -25.54
CA ALA A 142 -12.78 -16.40 -25.37
C ALA A 142 -13.58 -15.58 -26.38
N GLU A 143 -13.13 -14.37 -26.70
CA GLU A 143 -13.75 -13.52 -27.73
C GLU A 143 -13.58 -14.11 -29.13
N THR A 144 -12.42 -14.68 -29.46
CA THR A 144 -12.21 -15.35 -30.74
C THR A 144 -13.05 -16.63 -30.85
N LYS A 145 -13.08 -17.47 -29.80
CA LYS A 145 -13.96 -18.66 -29.76
C LYS A 145 -15.44 -18.31 -29.84
N HIS A 146 -15.87 -17.24 -29.17
CA HIS A 146 -17.26 -16.77 -29.24
C HIS A 146 -17.63 -16.31 -30.65
N LYS A 147 -16.73 -15.57 -31.32
CA LYS A 147 -16.90 -15.17 -32.72
C LYS A 147 -16.94 -16.37 -33.68
N GLU A 148 -16.06 -17.35 -33.51
CA GLU A 148 -16.09 -18.60 -34.29
C GLU A 148 -17.40 -19.35 -34.07
N THR A 149 -17.87 -19.46 -32.82
CA THR A 149 -19.14 -20.13 -32.50
C THR A 149 -20.34 -19.42 -33.13
N ILE A 150 -20.32 -18.08 -33.18
CA ILE A 150 -21.35 -17.28 -33.86
C ILE A 150 -21.33 -17.52 -35.36
N GLU A 151 -20.15 -17.53 -36.00
CA GLU A 151 -20.03 -17.77 -37.44
C GLU A 151 -20.41 -19.20 -37.81
N ASP A 152 -20.00 -20.21 -37.03
CA ASP A 152 -20.43 -21.60 -37.20
C ASP A 152 -21.95 -21.74 -37.03
N SER A 153 -22.55 -21.01 -36.10
CA SER A 153 -24.01 -20.99 -35.91
C SER A 153 -24.72 -20.32 -37.09
N LYS A 154 -24.16 -19.25 -37.67
CA LYS A 154 -24.71 -18.62 -38.88
C LYS A 154 -24.61 -19.54 -40.10
N ASN A 155 -23.52 -20.28 -40.22
CA ASN A 155 -23.31 -21.26 -41.30
C ASN A 155 -24.23 -22.48 -41.16
N ASN A 156 -24.46 -22.95 -39.93
CA ASN A 156 -25.35 -24.08 -39.65
C ASN A 156 -26.84 -23.70 -39.69
N PHE A 157 -27.19 -22.42 -39.50
CA PHE A 157 -28.56 -21.92 -39.53
C PHE A 157 -28.71 -20.67 -40.43
N PRO A 158 -28.53 -20.80 -41.75
CA PRO A 158 -28.45 -19.67 -42.69
C PRO A 158 -29.76 -18.87 -42.88
N ASN A 159 -30.86 -19.25 -42.21
CA ASN A 159 -32.20 -18.67 -42.41
C ASN A 159 -32.90 -18.15 -41.13
N LEU A 160 -32.17 -17.88 -40.05
CA LEU A 160 -32.73 -17.16 -38.89
C LEU A 160 -32.40 -15.66 -38.98
N SER A 161 -32.97 -14.99 -39.99
CA SER A 161 -33.08 -13.52 -39.96
C SER A 161 -34.11 -13.14 -38.90
N VAL A 162 -33.67 -12.42 -37.85
CA VAL A 162 -34.52 -11.89 -36.78
C VAL A 162 -35.28 -10.62 -37.23
N GLU A 163 -35.23 -10.24 -38.51
CA GLU A 163 -35.84 -9.01 -39.00
C GLU A 163 -37.36 -9.09 -39.22
N LYS A 164 -37.98 -10.27 -39.09
CA LYS A 164 -39.44 -10.43 -39.20
C LYS A 164 -40.05 -10.88 -37.89
N PHE A 165 -40.30 -9.93 -37.00
CA PHE A 165 -41.28 -10.12 -35.94
C PHE A 165 -42.67 -10.34 -36.55
N PRO A 166 -43.44 -11.34 -36.09
CA PRO A 166 -44.77 -11.59 -36.62
C PRO A 166 -45.67 -10.40 -36.27
N THR A 167 -46.19 -9.71 -37.27
CA THR A 167 -47.23 -8.71 -37.10
C THR A 167 -48.51 -9.41 -36.64
N VAL A 168 -48.91 -9.08 -35.41
CA VAL A 168 -50.18 -9.52 -34.83
C VAL A 168 -51.30 -9.01 -35.73
N ARG A 169 -52.07 -9.93 -36.33
CA ARG A 169 -53.30 -9.60 -37.06
C ARG A 169 -54.42 -9.36 -36.04
N ASN A 170 -55.09 -8.22 -36.20
CA ASN A 170 -56.27 -7.77 -35.44
C ASN A 170 -57.39 -8.81 -35.41
#